data_AF-A0A8B8MMR0-F1
#
_entry.id   AF-A0A8B8MMR0-F1
#
_cell.length_a   1.000
_cell.length_b   1.000
_cell.length_c   1.000
_cell.angle_alpha   90.00
_cell.angle_beta   90.00
_cell.angle_gamma   90.00
#
_symmetry.space_group_name_H-M   'P 1'
#
loop_
_entity.id
_entity.type
_entity.pdbx_description
1 polymer ?
#
loop_
_entity_poly.entity_id
_entity_poly.type
_entity_poly.pdbx_seq_one_letter_code
_entity_poly.pdbx_strand_id
1 'polypeptide(L)'
;MQVPSAPELTLEVERGFPIINVVEDSFCVPNPTQITVEKTYHGFFLNQRYKVLDANGTLLLRVDGSSLNMHKKRVMRDAAGSPILTMREELLTLRHRWMVHRGRSSEEKDLIFGVQRSHPLDMIPRLDVFMATNNIIQNINTFQLIGSYIDQSCKVYKGYTLIAELIDVYPRSNFSKWKESFKIKINAGVDYAFIVALLVILTVNDYI
;
A
#
# COMPACT_ATOMS: atom_id res chain seq x y z
N MET A 1 53.87 -33.93 2.63
CA MET A 1 52.47 -33.76 3.09
C MET A 1 51.99 -32.43 2.55
N GLN A 2 51.08 -32.48 1.58
CA GLN A 2 50.61 -31.32 0.83
C GLN A 2 49.20 -31.01 1.29
N VAL A 3 49.00 -29.81 1.84
CA VAL A 3 47.69 -29.34 2.32
C VAL A 3 46.81 -29.08 1.08
N PRO A 4 45.54 -29.55 1.03
CA PRO A 4 44.68 -29.23 -0.10
C PRO A 4 44.29 -27.76 -0.02
N SER A 5 44.52 -27.02 -1.12
CA SER A 5 43.99 -25.67 -1.31
C SER A 5 42.46 -25.73 -1.31
N ALA A 6 41.83 -24.94 -0.44
CA ALA A 6 40.38 -24.74 -0.47
C ALA A 6 39.95 -24.19 -1.83
N PRO A 7 38.81 -24.63 -2.39
CA PRO A 7 38.30 -24.04 -3.61
C PRO A 7 37.82 -22.61 -3.31
N GLU A 8 38.41 -21.65 -4.01
CA GLU A 8 38.01 -20.26 -4.04
C GLU A 8 36.61 -20.18 -4.66
N LEU A 9 35.59 -20.02 -3.80
CA LEU A 9 34.21 -19.82 -4.23
C LEU A 9 34.09 -18.41 -4.79
N THR A 10 34.06 -18.36 -6.12
CA THR A 10 33.76 -17.23 -6.98
C THR A 10 32.56 -16.43 -6.50
N LEU A 11 32.82 -15.13 -6.27
CA LEU A 11 31.84 -14.06 -6.12
C LEU A 11 31.06 -13.86 -7.42
N GLU A 12 29.89 -14.48 -7.58
CA GLU A 12 28.85 -13.98 -8.50
C GLU A 12 27.46 -14.36 -7.98
N VAL A 13 26.66 -13.36 -7.61
CA VAL A 13 25.37 -12.99 -8.22
C VAL A 13 24.86 -11.80 -7.41
N GLU A 14 24.87 -10.60 -8.02
CA GLU A 14 24.02 -9.49 -7.60
C GLU A 14 22.56 -9.97 -7.56
N ARG A 15 22.08 -10.38 -6.38
CA ARG A 15 20.66 -10.67 -6.19
C ARG A 15 19.92 -9.34 -6.09
N GLY A 16 19.55 -8.80 -7.25
CA GLY A 16 18.52 -7.78 -7.34
C GLY A 16 17.27 -8.23 -6.58
N PHE A 17 16.61 -7.31 -5.87
CA PHE A 17 15.36 -7.61 -5.17
C PHE A 17 14.34 -8.22 -6.15
N PRO A 18 13.63 -9.30 -5.77
CA PRO A 18 12.61 -9.87 -6.64
C PRO A 18 11.53 -8.83 -6.92
N ILE A 19 11.13 -8.69 -8.20
CA ILE A 19 10.06 -7.77 -8.60
C ILE A 19 8.77 -8.16 -7.86
N ILE A 20 8.11 -7.16 -7.28
CA ILE A 20 6.82 -7.25 -6.61
C ILE A 20 5.83 -6.47 -7.46
N ASN A 21 5.38 -7.10 -8.54
CA ASN A 21 4.29 -6.62 -9.38
C ASN A 21 2.97 -7.20 -8.84
N VAL A 22 2.04 -6.32 -8.47
CA VAL A 22 0.72 -6.71 -7.94
C VAL A 22 -0.40 -6.19 -8.82
N VAL A 23 -0.29 -4.94 -9.28
CA VAL A 23 -1.30 -4.25 -10.07
C VAL A 23 -0.95 -4.36 -11.56
N GLU A 24 0.21 -3.82 -11.94
CA GLU A 24 0.75 -3.84 -13.31
C GLU A 24 2.24 -3.50 -13.32
N ASP A 25 3.00 -4.03 -14.29
CA ASP A 25 4.45 -3.79 -14.44
C ASP A 25 4.80 -2.29 -14.58
N SER A 26 3.90 -1.51 -15.19
CA SER A 26 4.06 -0.07 -15.39
C SER A 26 4.17 0.72 -14.08
N PHE A 27 3.70 0.13 -12.97
CA PHE A 27 3.76 0.72 -11.63
C PHE A 27 4.98 0.27 -10.82
N CYS A 28 5.85 -0.60 -11.35
CA CYS A 28 7.07 -1.01 -10.65
C CYS A 28 8.18 0.04 -10.80
N VAL A 29 8.74 0.49 -9.68
CA VAL A 29 9.86 1.46 -9.71
C VAL A 29 11.19 0.76 -10.02
N PRO A 30 12.01 1.26 -10.98
CA PRO A 30 13.27 0.60 -11.33
C PRO A 30 14.36 0.80 -10.25
N ASN A 31 14.27 1.89 -9.49
CA ASN A 31 15.20 2.27 -8.44
C ASN A 31 14.42 2.65 -7.17
N PRO A 32 15.05 2.60 -5.98
CA PRO A 32 14.40 3.08 -4.77
C PRO A 32 13.97 4.54 -4.94
N THR A 33 12.69 4.83 -4.70
CA THR A 33 12.07 6.11 -5.04
C THR A 33 11.26 6.63 -3.85
N GLN A 34 11.14 7.95 -3.75
CA GLN A 34 10.24 8.59 -2.80
C GLN A 34 9.01 9.14 -3.51
N ILE A 35 7.84 8.92 -2.92
CA ILE A 35 6.58 9.51 -3.34
C ILE A 35 5.98 10.33 -2.20
N THR A 36 5.18 11.32 -2.54
CA THR A 36 4.40 12.10 -1.58
C THR A 36 2.93 11.81 -1.78
N VAL A 37 2.23 11.41 -0.72
CA VAL A 37 0.78 11.19 -0.72
C VAL A 37 0.12 12.33 0.05
N GLU A 38 -0.53 13.26 -0.66
CA GLU A 38 -1.31 14.34 -0.06
C GLU A 38 -2.75 13.87 0.17
N LYS A 39 -3.18 13.75 1.43
CA LYS A 39 -4.55 13.45 1.84
C LYS A 39 -5.28 14.75 2.17
N THR A 40 -6.49 14.89 1.65
CA THR A 40 -7.34 16.06 1.88
C THR A 40 -8.78 15.66 2.10
N TYR A 41 -9.49 16.36 2.98
CA TYR A 41 -10.92 16.22 3.17
C TYR A 41 -11.66 17.36 2.46
N HIS A 42 -12.70 17.04 1.70
CA HIS A 42 -13.45 18.02 0.91
C HIS A 42 -14.94 17.95 1.18
N GLY A 43 -15.54 19.15 1.23
CA GLY A 43 -16.99 19.36 1.29
C GLY A 43 -17.63 18.91 2.60
N PHE A 44 -18.95 19.09 2.68
CA PHE A 44 -19.75 18.75 3.86
C PHE A 44 -19.69 17.25 4.22
N PHE A 45 -19.46 16.40 3.22
CA PHE A 45 -19.47 14.94 3.36
C PHE A 45 -18.10 14.32 3.68
N LEU A 46 -17.10 15.13 4.04
CA LEU A 46 -15.74 14.68 4.40
C LEU A 46 -15.16 13.70 3.38
N ASN A 47 -15.35 13.98 2.08
CA ASN A 47 -14.82 13.13 1.02
C ASN A 47 -13.29 13.17 1.08
N GLN A 48 -12.68 11.99 1.22
CA GLN A 48 -11.23 11.87 1.22
C GLN A 48 -10.73 11.82 -0.22
N ARG A 49 -9.74 12.68 -0.49
CA ARG A 49 -9.00 12.68 -1.75
C ARG A 49 -7.52 12.56 -1.47
N TYR A 50 -6.86 11.74 -2.27
CA TYR A 50 -5.43 11.53 -2.23
C TYR A 50 -4.83 11.92 -3.56
N LYS A 51 -3.74 12.69 -3.53
CA LYS A 51 -2.85 12.89 -4.68
C LYS A 51 -1.53 12.22 -4.38
N VAL A 52 -1.05 11.41 -5.30
CA VAL A 52 0.28 10.80 -5.22
C VAL A 52 1.19 11.51 -6.19
N LEU A 53 2.30 12.04 -5.69
CA LEU A 53 3.27 12.82 -6.43
C LEU A 53 4.63 12.11 -6.41
N ASP A 54 5.37 12.21 -7.51
CA ASP A 54 6.78 11.83 -7.54
C ASP A 54 7.65 12.84 -6.76
N ALA A 55 8.96 12.61 -6.75
CA ALA A 55 9.92 13.52 -6.10
C ALA A 55 9.97 14.94 -6.71
N ASN A 56 9.52 15.11 -7.96
CA ASN A 56 9.48 16.38 -8.67
C ASN A 56 8.12 17.10 -8.52
N GLY A 57 7.15 16.48 -7.82
CA GLY A 57 5.79 17.02 -7.69
C GLY A 57 4.86 16.67 -8.86
N THR A 58 5.29 15.80 -9.78
CA THR A 58 4.45 15.31 -10.88
C THR A 58 3.40 14.35 -10.34
N LEU A 59 2.16 14.52 -10.77
CA LEU A 59 1.08 13.63 -10.40
C LEU A 59 1.26 12.23 -10.99
N LEU A 60 1.28 11.22 -10.13
CA LEU A 60 1.30 9.80 -10.49
C LEU A 60 -0.10 9.18 -10.42
N LEU A 61 -0.80 9.38 -9.30
CA LEU A 61 -2.10 8.77 -9.03
C LEU A 61 -3.05 9.73 -8.33
N ARG A 62 -4.35 9.49 -8.50
CA ARG A 62 -5.41 10.09 -7.68
C ARG A 62 -6.25 9.01 -7.05
N VAL A 63 -6.65 9.20 -5.80
CA VAL A 63 -7.63 8.32 -5.14
C VAL A 63 -8.75 9.17 -4.60
N ASP A 64 -9.98 8.83 -4.98
CA ASP A 64 -11.17 9.52 -4.52
C ASP A 64 -12.15 8.54 -3.90
N GLY A 65 -12.83 8.95 -2.84
CA GLY A 65 -14.04 8.25 -2.40
C GLY A 65 -14.80 8.98 -1.32
N SER A 66 -16.09 8.66 -1.24
CA SER A 66 -16.96 9.24 -0.23
C SER A 66 -16.83 8.49 1.09
N SER A 67 -16.76 9.25 2.17
CA SER A 67 -16.79 8.71 3.55
C SER A 67 -18.20 8.33 4.00
N LEU A 68 -19.24 8.73 3.26
CA LEU A 68 -20.65 8.39 3.54
C LEU A 68 -21.15 7.14 2.81
N ASN A 69 -20.34 6.58 1.91
CA ASN A 69 -20.70 5.31 1.30
C ASN A 69 -20.59 4.20 2.35
N MET A 70 -21.65 3.41 2.52
CA MET A 70 -21.72 2.31 3.51
C MET A 70 -20.53 1.34 3.42
N HIS A 71 -19.93 1.17 2.23
CA HIS A 71 -18.80 0.27 2.00
C HIS A 71 -17.42 0.96 1.94
N LYS A 72 -17.33 2.22 2.38
CA LYS A 72 -16.11 3.06 2.31
C LYS A 72 -15.35 2.97 0.97
N LYS A 73 -16.05 2.90 -0.17
CA LYS A 73 -15.44 2.69 -1.50
C LYS A 73 -14.41 3.79 -1.83
N ARG A 74 -13.25 3.40 -2.36
CA ARG A 74 -12.21 4.26 -2.92
C ARG A 74 -11.87 3.81 -4.34
N VAL A 75 -11.65 4.75 -5.25
CA VAL A 75 -11.24 4.46 -6.64
C VAL A 75 -9.92 5.15 -6.91
N MET A 76 -8.91 4.37 -7.30
CA MET A 76 -7.61 4.85 -7.72
C MET A 76 -7.59 5.05 -9.24
N ARG A 77 -6.96 6.14 -9.68
CA ARG A 77 -6.79 6.51 -11.08
C ARG A 77 -5.36 6.88 -11.38
N ASP A 78 -4.94 6.64 -12.62
CA ASP A 78 -3.68 7.16 -13.15
C ASP A 78 -3.73 8.69 -13.30
N ALA A 79 -2.62 9.28 -13.72
CA ALA A 79 -2.51 10.71 -14.01
C ALA A 79 -3.47 11.18 -15.13
N ALA A 80 -3.85 10.30 -16.06
CA ALA A 80 -4.79 10.56 -17.15
C ALA A 80 -6.27 10.45 -16.72
N GLY A 81 -6.54 9.92 -15.52
CA GLY A 81 -7.89 9.73 -14.98
C GLY A 81 -8.50 8.35 -15.24
N SER A 82 -7.76 7.42 -15.86
CA SER A 82 -8.20 6.05 -16.08
C SER A 82 -8.25 5.30 -14.74
N PRO A 83 -9.34 4.56 -14.45
CA PRO A 83 -9.43 3.79 -13.21
C PRO A 83 -8.48 2.59 -13.22
N ILE A 84 -7.63 2.49 -12.19
CA ILE A 84 -6.67 1.39 -12.02
C ILE A 84 -7.20 0.36 -11.01
N LEU A 85 -7.70 0.84 -9.85
CA LEU A 85 -8.18 -0.02 -8.76
C LEU A 85 -9.47 0.51 -8.14
N THR A 86 -10.27 -0.41 -7.63
CA THR A 86 -11.38 -0.13 -6.73
C THR A 86 -11.19 -0.88 -5.42
N MET A 87 -11.07 -0.13 -4.32
CA MET A 87 -10.97 -0.66 -2.95
C MET A 87 -12.32 -0.50 -2.26
N ARG A 88 -12.80 -1.56 -1.59
CA ARG A 88 -14.09 -1.55 -0.90
C ARG A 88 -14.01 -2.33 0.40
N GLU A 89 -14.58 -1.79 1.47
CA GLU A 89 -14.77 -2.51 2.73
C GLU A 89 -15.99 -3.44 2.64
N GLU A 90 -15.84 -4.69 3.07
CA GLU A 90 -16.94 -5.61 3.29
C GLU A 90 -17.71 -5.21 4.55
N LEU A 91 -19.03 -5.05 4.40
CA LEU A 91 -19.91 -4.71 5.53
C LEU A 91 -19.86 -5.79 6.60
N LEU A 92 -19.99 -5.36 7.87
CA LEU A 92 -20.17 -6.23 9.04
C LEU A 92 -18.98 -7.16 9.34
N THR A 93 -17.78 -6.86 8.83
CA THR A 93 -16.58 -7.62 9.17
C THR A 93 -15.88 -7.04 10.41
N LEU A 94 -15.69 -7.86 11.44
CA LEU A 94 -15.02 -7.45 12.69
C LEU A 94 -13.57 -6.99 12.48
N ARG A 95 -12.93 -7.44 11.39
CA ARG A 95 -11.54 -7.12 11.04
C ARG A 95 -11.42 -6.01 10.00
N HIS A 96 -12.52 -5.34 9.64
CA HIS A 96 -12.53 -4.30 8.61
C HIS A 96 -11.88 -4.81 7.32
N ARG A 97 -12.45 -5.86 6.72
CA ARG A 97 -11.89 -6.50 5.53
C ARG A 97 -12.15 -5.64 4.31
N TRP A 98 -11.09 -5.37 3.55
CA TRP A 98 -11.09 -4.64 2.29
C TRP A 98 -10.78 -5.57 1.13
N MET A 99 -11.46 -5.33 0.03
CA MET A 99 -11.31 -6.07 -1.23
C MET A 99 -10.89 -5.09 -2.32
N VAL A 100 -9.83 -5.44 -3.05
CA VAL A 100 -9.21 -4.58 -4.07
C VAL A 100 -9.32 -5.24 -5.43
N HIS A 101 -10.06 -4.59 -6.32
CA HIS A 101 -10.37 -5.09 -7.67
C HIS A 101 -9.74 -4.22 -8.74
N ARG A 102 -9.48 -4.80 -9.91
CA ARG A 102 -8.98 -4.10 -11.09
C ARG A 102 -10.03 -3.13 -11.65
N GLY A 103 -9.57 -1.96 -12.09
CA GLY A 103 -10.38 -0.92 -12.71
C GLY A 103 -11.53 -0.44 -11.82
N ARG A 104 -12.75 -0.43 -12.39
CA ARG A 104 -14.00 -0.08 -11.68
C ARG A 104 -14.78 -1.31 -11.20
N SER A 105 -14.21 -2.50 -11.33
CA SER A 105 -14.92 -3.74 -11.07
C SER A 105 -15.22 -3.96 -9.58
N SER A 106 -16.18 -4.83 -9.33
CA SER A 106 -16.42 -5.49 -8.05
C SER A 106 -16.76 -6.96 -8.24
N GLU A 107 -16.36 -7.53 -9.39
CA GLU A 107 -16.53 -8.95 -9.71
C GLU A 107 -15.34 -9.75 -9.19
N GLU A 108 -15.59 -10.97 -8.73
CA GLU A 108 -14.58 -11.87 -8.15
C GLU A 108 -13.40 -12.13 -9.11
N LYS A 109 -13.67 -12.21 -10.42
CA LYS A 109 -12.65 -12.42 -11.47
C LYS A 109 -11.62 -11.28 -11.56
N ASP A 110 -11.99 -10.10 -11.08
CA ASP A 110 -11.15 -8.90 -11.11
C ASP A 110 -10.51 -8.62 -9.74
N LEU A 111 -10.71 -9.49 -8.75
CA LEU A 111 -10.09 -9.38 -7.43
C LEU A 111 -8.58 -9.59 -7.54
N ILE A 112 -7.79 -8.68 -6.97
CA ILE A 112 -6.33 -8.76 -6.95
C ILE A 112 -5.84 -9.21 -5.58
N PHE A 113 -6.33 -8.56 -4.52
CA PHE A 113 -5.99 -8.90 -3.14
C PHE A 113 -7.04 -8.42 -2.15
N GLY A 114 -7.03 -9.03 -0.97
CA GLY A 114 -7.75 -8.58 0.21
C GLY A 114 -6.81 -8.04 1.27
N VAL A 115 -7.33 -7.17 2.13
CA VAL A 115 -6.60 -6.61 3.29
C VAL A 115 -7.51 -6.70 4.49
N GLN A 116 -7.02 -7.13 5.65
CA GLN A 116 -7.81 -7.11 6.89
C GLN A 116 -6.90 -6.87 8.09
N ARG A 117 -7.46 -6.42 9.22
CA ARG A 117 -6.69 -6.38 10.47
C ARG A 117 -6.25 -7.77 10.90
N SER A 118 -4.99 -7.90 11.31
CA SER A 118 -4.47 -9.15 11.88
C SER A 118 -5.27 -9.58 13.10
N HIS A 119 -5.56 -8.63 13.99
CA HIS A 119 -6.38 -8.84 15.17
C HIS A 119 -7.33 -7.65 15.42
N PRO A 120 -8.60 -7.88 15.79
CA PRO A 120 -9.57 -6.80 15.98
C PRO A 120 -9.24 -5.88 17.17
N LEU A 121 -8.49 -6.37 18.16
CA LEU A 121 -8.17 -5.64 19.40
C LEU A 121 -6.77 -5.02 19.41
N ASP A 122 -5.98 -5.18 18.36
CA ASP A 122 -4.62 -4.63 18.34
C ASP A 122 -4.66 -3.10 18.32
N MET A 123 -4.04 -2.49 19.34
CA MET A 123 -3.84 -1.04 19.41
C MET A 123 -2.84 -0.56 18.36
N ILE A 124 -1.87 -1.41 18.01
CA ILE A 124 -0.95 -1.18 16.89
C ILE A 124 -1.63 -1.68 15.62
N PRO A 125 -1.93 -0.82 14.64
CA PRO A 125 -2.61 -1.24 13.44
C PRO A 125 -1.70 -2.15 12.60
N ARG A 126 -2.05 -3.44 12.58
CA ARG A 126 -1.44 -4.46 11.72
C ARG A 126 -2.48 -4.94 10.72
N LEU A 127 -2.15 -4.85 9.44
CA LEU A 127 -2.98 -5.36 8.36
C LEU A 127 -2.25 -6.49 7.64
N ASP A 128 -2.96 -7.60 7.46
CA ASP A 128 -2.51 -8.71 6.64
C ASP A 128 -3.08 -8.57 5.22
N VAL A 129 -2.24 -8.86 4.23
CA VAL A 129 -2.62 -8.83 2.82
C VAL A 129 -2.66 -10.26 2.29
N PHE A 130 -3.76 -10.59 1.63
CA PHE A 130 -4.02 -11.90 1.05
C PHE A 130 -4.16 -11.75 -0.45
N MET A 131 -3.33 -12.43 -1.21
CA MET A 131 -3.39 -12.40 -2.67
C MET A 131 -4.56 -13.26 -3.17
N ALA A 132 -5.24 -12.80 -4.21
CA ALA A 132 -6.19 -13.64 -4.93
C ALA A 132 -5.42 -14.53 -5.92
N THR A 133 -5.55 -15.84 -5.78
CA THR A 133 -4.99 -16.82 -6.72
C THR A 133 -6.12 -17.67 -7.24
N ASN A 134 -6.33 -17.70 -8.56
CA ASN A 134 -7.47 -18.37 -9.19
C ASN A 134 -8.82 -17.94 -8.57
N ASN A 135 -8.98 -16.64 -8.30
CA ASN A 135 -10.16 -16.03 -7.68
C ASN A 135 -10.42 -16.45 -6.21
N ILE A 136 -9.56 -17.28 -5.63
CA ILE A 136 -9.65 -17.69 -4.22
C ILE A 136 -8.59 -16.92 -3.43
N ILE A 137 -9.02 -16.31 -2.33
CA ILE A 137 -8.11 -15.67 -1.38
C ILE A 137 -7.39 -16.78 -0.62
N GLN A 138 -6.10 -16.95 -0.90
CA GLN A 138 -5.29 -17.89 -0.14
C GLN A 138 -4.97 -17.28 1.22
N ASN A 139 -5.12 -18.06 2.29
CA ASN A 139 -4.86 -17.62 3.67
C ASN A 139 -3.36 -17.54 3.99
N ILE A 140 -2.53 -17.30 2.97
CA ILE A 140 -1.08 -17.15 3.08
C ILE A 140 -0.78 -15.66 3.05
N ASN A 141 -0.43 -15.11 4.21
CA ASN A 141 -0.07 -13.70 4.34
C ASN A 141 1.30 -13.49 3.69
N THR A 142 1.32 -13.08 2.44
CA THR A 142 2.58 -12.77 1.75
C THR A 142 3.11 -11.39 2.14
N PHE A 143 2.22 -10.48 2.54
CA PHE A 143 2.59 -9.13 2.96
C PHE A 143 1.92 -8.74 4.27
N GLN A 144 2.60 -7.85 4.99
CA GLN A 144 2.11 -7.26 6.22
C GLN A 144 2.38 -5.76 6.24
N LEU A 145 1.38 -5.00 6.67
CA LEU A 145 1.46 -3.57 6.91
C LEU A 145 1.42 -3.32 8.41
N ILE A 146 2.40 -2.60 8.95
CA ILE A 146 2.47 -2.24 10.36
C ILE A 146 2.50 -0.72 10.47
N GLY A 147 1.43 -0.14 11.00
CA GLY A 147 1.34 1.28 11.34
C GLY A 147 1.58 1.52 12.83
N SER A 148 1.97 2.74 13.20
CA SER A 148 1.98 3.24 14.57
C SER A 148 1.55 4.70 14.55
N TYR A 149 0.42 4.99 15.20
CA TYR A 149 -0.05 6.37 15.40
C TYR A 149 0.91 7.17 16.29
N ILE A 150 1.45 6.54 17.34
CA ILE A 150 2.33 7.17 18.32
C ILE A 150 3.63 7.61 17.65
N ASP A 151 4.22 6.74 16.83
CA ASP A 151 5.50 7.00 16.17
C ASP A 151 5.34 7.63 14.79
N GLN A 152 4.10 7.88 14.35
CA GLN A 152 3.76 8.30 12.98
C GLN A 152 4.50 7.48 11.92
N SER A 153 4.54 6.15 12.12
CA SER A 153 5.30 5.23 11.27
C SER A 153 4.38 4.25 10.57
N CYS A 154 4.82 3.81 9.39
CA CYS A 154 4.13 2.80 8.60
C CYS A 154 5.17 2.03 7.80
N LYS A 155 5.14 0.70 7.87
CA LYS A 155 6.10 -0.18 7.21
C LYS A 155 5.37 -1.31 6.51
N VAL A 156 5.77 -1.60 5.28
CA VAL A 156 5.23 -2.67 4.45
C VAL A 156 6.30 -3.74 4.28
N TYR A 157 5.95 -4.98 4.58
CA TYR A 157 6.84 -6.13 4.49
C TYR A 157 6.32 -7.16 3.50
N LYS A 158 7.23 -7.82 2.79
CA LYS A 158 7.01 -9.11 2.11
C LYS A 158 7.79 -10.17 2.89
N GLY A 159 7.10 -11.04 3.62
CA GLY A 159 7.75 -11.87 4.64
C GLY A 159 8.54 -11.00 5.64
N TYR A 160 9.85 -11.18 5.72
CA TYR A 160 10.74 -10.39 6.58
C TYR A 160 11.41 -9.20 5.86
N THR A 161 11.17 -9.03 4.57
CA THR A 161 11.81 -7.99 3.76
C THR A 161 10.98 -6.72 3.79
N LEU A 162 11.56 -5.61 4.26
CA LEU A 162 10.95 -4.28 4.17
C LEU A 162 10.95 -3.83 2.70
N ILE A 163 9.77 -3.46 2.18
CA ILE A 163 9.60 -3.09 0.76
C ILE A 163 9.18 -1.62 0.60
N ALA A 164 8.54 -1.04 1.61
CA ALA A 164 8.24 0.38 1.68
C ALA A 164 8.12 0.85 3.12
N GLU A 165 8.44 2.12 3.36
CA GLU A 165 8.33 2.75 4.68
C GLU A 165 7.91 4.23 4.57
N LEU A 166 7.08 4.64 5.52
CA LEU A 166 6.77 6.04 5.77
C LEU A 166 7.96 6.70 6.43
N ILE A 167 8.49 7.75 5.80
CA ILE A 167 9.69 8.46 6.25
C ILE A 167 9.38 9.84 6.83
N ASP A 168 8.24 10.44 6.49
CA ASP A 168 7.83 11.73 7.04
C ASP A 168 6.32 11.96 6.95
N VAL A 169 5.78 12.78 7.87
CA VAL A 169 4.37 13.18 7.94
C VAL A 169 4.27 14.69 8.19
N TYR A 170 3.44 15.36 7.40
CA TYR A 170 3.21 16.80 7.49
C TYR A 170 1.72 17.15 7.46
N PRO A 171 1.21 18.08 8.30
CA PRO A 171 1.94 18.74 9.39
C PRO A 171 2.22 17.76 10.53
N ARG A 172 3.37 17.93 11.20
CA ARG A 172 3.78 17.07 12.33
C ARG A 172 2.89 17.23 13.57
N SER A 173 2.03 18.26 13.60
CA SER A 173 1.04 18.50 14.64
C SER A 173 -0.38 18.21 14.16
N ASN A 174 -1.18 17.60 15.02
CA ASN A 174 -2.56 17.13 14.76
C ASN A 174 -3.58 18.27 14.52
N PHE A 175 -3.16 19.52 14.33
CA PHE A 175 -4.06 20.66 14.37
C PHE A 175 -4.79 20.90 13.04
N SER A 176 -4.34 20.30 11.93
CA SER A 176 -5.02 20.38 10.63
C SER A 176 -5.38 19.00 10.09
N LYS A 177 -6.44 18.39 10.64
CA LYS A 177 -7.03 17.15 10.11
C LYS A 177 -7.57 17.26 8.67
N TRP A 178 -7.59 18.47 8.10
CA TRP A 178 -8.13 18.75 6.78
C TRP A 178 -7.14 18.45 5.65
N LYS A 179 -5.83 18.54 5.90
CA LYS A 179 -4.77 18.22 4.95
C LYS A 179 -3.58 17.57 5.66
N GLU A 180 -3.21 16.39 5.19
CA GLU A 180 -2.05 15.62 5.63
C GLU A 180 -1.20 15.24 4.41
N SER A 181 0.09 15.03 4.60
CA SER A 181 1.03 14.64 3.55
C SER A 181 2.00 13.61 4.11
N PHE A 182 2.05 12.47 3.45
CA PHE A 182 2.86 11.32 3.84
C PHE A 182 3.97 11.14 2.82
N LYS A 183 5.23 11.17 3.25
CA LYS A 183 6.35 10.85 2.36
C LYS A 183 6.74 9.40 2.56
N ILE A 184 6.73 8.64 1.47
CA ILE A 184 6.97 7.19 1.50
C ILE A 184 8.17 6.87 0.64
N LYS A 185 9.09 6.07 1.17
CA LYS A 185 10.16 5.44 0.42
C LYS A 185 9.72 4.06 -0.04
N ILE A 186 9.92 3.77 -1.31
CA ILE A 186 9.59 2.50 -1.96
C ILE A 186 10.87 1.91 -2.54
N ASN A 187 11.13 0.63 -2.27
CA ASN A 187 12.33 -0.06 -2.78
C ASN A 187 12.21 -0.38 -4.27
N ALA A 188 13.35 -0.59 -4.94
CA ALA A 188 13.39 -1.00 -6.34
C ALA A 188 12.60 -2.30 -6.58
N GLY A 189 11.94 -2.39 -7.74
CA GLY A 189 11.14 -3.53 -8.16
C GLY A 189 9.75 -3.60 -7.53
N VAL A 190 9.36 -2.64 -6.68
CA VAL A 190 8.08 -2.66 -5.96
C VAL A 190 7.03 -1.82 -6.72
N ASP A 191 5.83 -2.39 -6.85
CA ASP A 191 4.65 -1.70 -7.39
C ASP A 191 4.16 -0.59 -6.45
N TYR A 192 4.27 0.67 -6.87
CA TYR A 192 3.87 1.80 -6.03
C TYR A 192 2.35 1.97 -5.92
N ALA A 193 1.56 1.52 -6.89
CA ALA A 193 0.10 1.57 -6.82
C ALA A 193 -0.41 0.63 -5.72
N PHE A 194 0.20 -0.55 -5.59
CA PHE A 194 -0.04 -1.47 -4.48
C PHE A 194 0.26 -0.83 -3.12
N ILE A 195 1.44 -0.22 -2.95
CA ILE A 195 1.83 0.44 -1.69
C ILE A 195 0.84 1.57 -1.34
N VAL A 196 0.44 2.38 -2.32
CA VAL A 196 -0.53 3.46 -2.10
C VAL A 196 -1.90 2.90 -1.70
N ALA A 197 -2.36 1.80 -2.31
CA ALA A 197 -3.63 1.17 -1.93
C ALA A 197 -3.64 0.75 -0.45
N LEU A 198 -2.54 0.14 0.02
CA LEU A 198 -2.39 -0.24 1.43
C LEU A 198 -2.41 0.98 2.36
N LEU A 199 -1.70 2.05 2.01
CA LEU A 199 -1.69 3.29 2.79
C LEU A 199 -3.07 3.94 2.84
N VAL A 200 -3.79 3.98 1.72
CA VAL A 200 -5.16 4.51 1.69
C VAL A 200 -6.05 3.71 2.63
N ILE A 201 -6.01 2.38 2.57
CA ILE A 201 -6.80 1.50 3.46
C ILE A 201 -6.44 1.75 4.94
N LEU A 202 -5.16 1.90 5.26
CA LEU A 202 -4.68 2.21 6.61
C LEU A 202 -5.21 3.57 7.09
N THR A 203 -5.10 4.62 6.27
CA THR A 203 -5.51 5.99 6.63
C THR A 203 -7.01 6.24 6.59
N VAL A 204 -7.79 5.44 5.85
CA VAL A 204 -9.27 5.51 5.89
C VAL A 204 -9.80 5.05 7.25
N ASN A 205 -9.10 4.12 7.90
CA ASN A 205 -9.46 3.63 9.22
C ASN A 205 -8.75 4.40 10.35
N ASP A 206 -8.15 5.55 10.03
CA ASP A 206 -7.44 6.45 10.95
C ASP A 206 -6.38 5.74 11.82
N TYR A 207 -5.62 4.83 11.20
CA TYR A 207 -4.57 4.04 11.85
C TYR A 207 -3.18 4.72 11.89
N ILE A 208 -3.03 5.91 11.33
CA ILE A 208 -1.78 6.71 11.31
C ILE A 208 -2.11 8.15 11.62
#